data_AF-A0A3E2CL23-F1
#
_entry.id   AF-A0A3E2CL23-F1
#
_cell.length_a   1.000
_cell.length_b   1.000
_cell.length_c   1.000
_cell.angle_alpha   90.00
_cell.angle_beta   90.00
_cell.angle_gamma   90.00
#
_symmetry.space_group_name_H-M   'P 1'
#
loop_
_entity.id
_entity.type
_entity.pdbx_description
1 polymer ?
#
loop_
_entity_poly.entity_id
_entity_poly.type
_entity_poly.pdbx_seq_one_letter_code
_entity_poly.pdbx_strand_id
1 'polypeptide(L)' 'MERIPKGKKFQFKALLDDKQWVSKDNAFGVGGEEVETSMHF' A
#
# COMPACT_ATOMS: atom_id res chain seq x y z
N MET A 1 15.60 10.41 -2.49
CA MET A 1 14.34 9.71 -2.26
C MET A 1 14.16 8.68 -3.35
N GLU A 2 14.21 7.40 -3.01
CA GLU A 2 13.88 6.34 -3.96
C GLU A 2 12.36 6.32 -4.17
N ARG A 3 11.92 6.34 -5.43
CA ARG A 3 10.50 6.25 -5.80
C ARG A 3 10.29 4.97 -6.59
N ILE A 4 9.13 4.35 -6.40
CA ILE A 4 8.73 3.21 -7.21
C ILE A 4 8.48 3.70 -8.65
N PRO A 5 9.14 3.12 -9.67
CA PRO A 5 8.99 3.59 -11.05
C PRO A 5 7.54 3.49 -11.54
N LYS A 6 7.15 4.41 -12.42
CA LYS A 6 5.79 4.44 -12.97
C LYS A 6 5.44 3.12 -13.67
N GLY A 7 4.26 2.57 -13.38
CA GLY A 7 3.78 1.32 -13.99
C GLY A 7 4.39 0.04 -13.43
N LYS A 8 5.29 0.12 -12.43
CA LYS A 8 5.79 -1.05 -11.71
C LYS A 8 4.84 -1.42 -10.58
N LYS A 9 4.43 -2.69 -10.56
CA LYS A 9 3.66 -3.27 -9.45
C LYS A 9 4.56 -3.45 -8.23
N PHE A 10 4.00 -3.19 -7.05
CA PHE A 10 4.65 -3.46 -5.77
C PHE A 10 3.62 -3.95 -4.76
N GLN A 11 4.10 -4.63 -3.72
CA GLN A 11 3.30 -5.02 -2.58
C GLN A 11 3.61 -4.12 -1.40
N PHE A 12 2.58 -3.80 -0.62
CA PHE A 12 2.75 -3.06 0.63
C PHE A 12 1.73 -3.55 1.66
N LYS A 13 2.03 -3.27 2.92
CA LYS A 13 1.13 -3.49 4.03
C LYS A 13 0.82 -2.12 4.61
N ALA A 14 -0.44 -1.82 4.91
CA ALA A 14 -0.77 -0.54 5.54
C ALA A 14 -0.54 -0.64 7.05
N LEU A 15 -0.06 0.45 7.63
CA LEU A 15 0.02 0.65 9.07
C LEU A 15 -1.18 1.52 9.48
N LEU A 16 -1.99 1.00 10.40
CA LEU A 16 -3.16 1.67 10.97
C LEU A 16 -2.73 2.46 12.21
N ASP A 17 -3.16 3.73 12.27
CA ASP A 17 -2.94 4.66 13.39
C ASP A 17 -1.49 4.70 13.90
N ASP A 18 -0.52 4.47 13.02
CA ASP A 18 0.91 4.32 13.33
C ASP A 18 1.23 3.26 14.40
N LYS A 19 0.32 2.32 14.64
CA LYS A 19 0.38 1.36 15.74
C LYS A 19 0.31 -0.09 15.29
N GLN A 20 -0.44 -0.38 14.23
CA GLN A 20 -0.77 -1.76 13.88
C GLN A 20 -0.74 -2.01 12.38
N TRP A 21 0.04 -2.99 11.94
CA TRP A 21 -0.04 -3.48 10.57
C TRP A 21 -1.36 -4.23 10.37
N VAL A 22 -2.07 -3.95 9.28
CA VAL A 22 -3.31 -4.65 8.91
C VAL A 22 -3.06 -6.16 8.89
N SER A 23 -3.87 -6.98 9.55
CA SER A 23 -3.60 -8.43 9.63
C SER A 23 -3.86 -9.17 8.31
N LYS A 24 -4.69 -8.60 7.43
CA LYS A 24 -5.04 -9.14 6.11
C LYS A 24 -3.82 -9.25 5.16
N ASP A 25 -4.06 -9.84 4.00
CA ASP A 25 -3.12 -9.94 2.89
C ASP A 25 -2.51 -8.59 2.51
N ASN A 26 -1.32 -8.64 1.91
CA ASN A 26 -0.66 -7.45 1.38
C ASN A 26 -1.51 -6.82 0.27
N ALA A 27 -1.56 -5.49 0.29
CA ALA A 27 -2.13 -4.72 -0.80
C ALA A 27 -1.12 -4.61 -1.96
N PHE A 28 -1.64 -4.36 -3.16
CA PHE A 28 -0.85 -4.13 -4.35
C PHE A 28 -1.06 -2.71 -4.84
N GLY A 29 0.03 -2.05 -5.23
CA GLY A 29 0.00 -0.72 -5.84
C GLY A 29 0.75 -0.70 -7.15
N VAL A 30 0.57 0.38 -7.90
CA VAL A 30 1.33 0.69 -9.11
C VAL A 30 2.05 2.02 -8.88
N GLY A 31 3.36 2.05 -9.14
CA GLY A 31 4.14 3.27 -8.99
C GLY A 31 3.56 4.42 -9.84
N GLY A 32 3.46 5.61 -9.25
CA GLY A 32 2.95 6.81 -9.92
C GLY A 32 1.43 6.91 -9.98
N GLU A 33 0.70 6.06 -9.27
CA GLU A 33 -0.77 6.11 -9.13
C GLU A 33 -1.17 6.25 -7.66
N GLU A 34 -2.31 6.90 -7.41
CA GLU A 34 -2.94 6.94 -6.09
C GLU A 34 -3.68 5.62 -5.85
N VAL A 35 -3.50 5.03 -4.67
CA VAL A 35 -4.13 3.77 -4.30
C VAL A 35 -5.26 4.05 -3.31
N GLU A 36 -6.50 3.96 -3.77
CA GLU A 36 -7.67 3.94 -2.89
C GLU A 36 -7.85 2.53 -2.34
N THR A 37 -7.86 2.39 -1.02
CA THR A 37 -8.12 1.11 -0.34
C THR A 37 -9.28 1.25 0.62
N SER A 38 -10.35 0.48 0.40
CA SER A 38 -11.47 0.36 1.32
C SER A 38 -11.08 -0.63 2.42
N MET A 39 -10.34 -0.16 3.42
CA MET A 39 -10.06 -0.97 4.61
C MET A 39 -11.29 -0.95 5.52
N HIS A 40 -12.10 -2.00 5.44
CA HIS A 40 -13.16 -2.27 6.41
C HIS A 40 -12.56 -3.01 7.60
N PHE A 41 -12.76 -2.45 8.80
CA PHE A 41 -12.29 -2.97 10.09
C PHE A 41 -13.32 -3.91 10.71
#